data_AF-A0A523GWX5-F1
#
_entry.id   AF-A0A523GWX5-F1
#
_cell.length_a   1.000
_cell.length_b   1.000
_cell.length_c   1.000
_cell.angle_alpha   90.00
_cell.angle_beta   90.00
_cell.angle_gamma   90.00
#
_symmetry.space_group_name_H-M   'P 1'
#
loop_
_entity.id
_entity.type
_entity.pdbx_description
1 polymer ?
#
loop_
_entity_poly.entity_id
_entity_poly.type
_entity_poly.pdbx_seq_one_letter_code
_entity_poly.pdbx_strand_id
1 'polypeptide(L)'
;MIPIVYKIYNLGTQEIEEDYKIAVVRISNIIAFIFLMTGVIYGSISAYLAPQLVNICILLFVGSTVILLLNYLQFVNLSRFVLSLVISLDVAIYHGYIVQPGEMLIVSIYIGQFVVAVLPWIYIDIREKRLLISALTITFLILVAQPLTNEFLSIEMDSGIFREIVFTITTYTFSIATLLFCMYLLQYKNLMTDKSSKKLLRDIQDRNKLMEEQQEKLVNTLEKNKVANEAEEKRNWIAQGISEIGSLMRGNIDNNFYRHLVSAVVNFMHVNQVGLYIVEEDKNQEFGEKYIELKSCYAFDRNKFLKKKIEIGQGLIGQCYLEKERIYLKEVPESYINITSGLGGSTPKCILIVPLIYEGNVQGVIEIASFNELEQHETDFVEKLSEALASFISSNKINMNTKELLEKSQQLGEQLHAQEEEMRQNMEEMQATQEEMTRKEREYLERIEELDKELAASKEVYDKSL
;
A
#
# COMPACT_ATOMS: atom_id res chain seq x y z
N MET A 1 29.58 -39.11 -25.12
CA MET A 1 28.72 -39.47 -26.27
C MET A 1 29.33 -38.85 -27.51
N ILE A 2 29.55 -39.60 -28.59
CA ILE A 2 30.09 -39.08 -29.87
C ILE A 2 29.14 -37.96 -30.37
N PRO A 3 29.64 -36.82 -30.91
CA PRO A 3 28.79 -35.67 -31.30
C PRO A 3 27.61 -36.02 -32.20
N ILE A 4 27.80 -36.98 -33.10
CA ILE A 4 26.77 -37.47 -34.02
C ILE A 4 25.65 -38.21 -33.27
N VAL A 5 26.01 -39.06 -32.29
CA VAL A 5 25.04 -39.81 -31.47
C VAL A 5 24.20 -38.86 -30.62
N TYR A 6 24.81 -37.78 -30.10
CA TYR A 6 24.09 -36.76 -29.34
C TYR A 6 23.07 -35.98 -30.21
N LYS A 7 23.42 -35.71 -31.46
CA LYS A 7 22.52 -35.05 -32.41
C LYS A 7 21.33 -35.95 -32.79
N ILE A 8 21.58 -37.24 -33.01
CA ILE A 8 20.52 -38.24 -33.27
C ILE A 8 19.63 -38.41 -32.04
N TYR A 9 20.20 -38.44 -30.84
CA TYR A 9 19.45 -38.56 -29.59
C TYR A 9 18.40 -37.45 -29.43
N ASN A 10 18.77 -36.20 -29.72
CA ASN A 10 17.88 -35.03 -29.60
C ASN A 10 17.13 -34.69 -30.91
N LEU A 11 17.13 -35.58 -31.90
CA LEU A 11 16.46 -35.33 -33.17
C LEU A 11 14.95 -35.18 -32.94
N GLY A 12 14.38 -34.07 -33.41
CA GLY A 12 12.94 -33.83 -33.31
C GLY A 12 12.44 -33.39 -31.93
N THR A 13 13.29 -33.08 -30.95
CA THR A 13 12.82 -32.74 -29.59
C THR A 13 12.64 -31.24 -29.31
N GLN A 14 12.90 -30.37 -30.28
CA GLN A 14 13.02 -28.91 -30.04
C GLN A 14 11.67 -28.20 -29.86
N GLU A 15 10.60 -28.71 -30.46
CA GLU A 15 9.27 -28.07 -30.46
C GLU A 15 8.26 -28.78 -29.52
N ILE A 16 8.74 -29.73 -28.70
CA ILE A 16 7.89 -30.53 -27.82
C ILE A 16 7.85 -29.89 -26.43
N GLU A 17 6.67 -29.45 -25.99
CA GLU A 17 6.48 -28.85 -24.66
C GLU A 17 6.37 -29.89 -23.52
N GLU A 18 5.88 -31.09 -23.83
CA GLU A 18 5.65 -32.11 -22.81
C GLU A 18 6.91 -32.95 -22.57
N ASP A 19 7.49 -32.85 -21.36
CA ASP A 19 8.71 -33.57 -20.96
C ASP A 19 8.68 -35.07 -21.24
N TYR A 20 7.51 -35.70 -21.10
CA TYR A 20 7.41 -37.14 -21.35
C TYR A 20 7.48 -37.49 -22.83
N LYS A 21 6.97 -36.64 -23.73
CA LYS A 21 7.08 -36.85 -25.17
C LYS A 21 8.53 -36.73 -25.61
N ILE A 22 9.28 -35.77 -25.07
CA ILE A 22 10.73 -35.63 -25.29
C ILE A 22 11.47 -36.92 -24.90
N ALA A 23 11.18 -37.45 -23.71
CA ALA A 23 11.81 -38.67 -23.22
C ALA A 23 11.53 -39.87 -24.14
N VAL A 24 10.30 -39.99 -24.63
CA VAL A 24 9.87 -41.12 -25.46
C VAL A 24 10.40 -41.00 -26.90
N VAL A 25 10.50 -39.78 -27.46
CA VAL A 25 11.16 -39.53 -28.75
C VAL A 25 12.64 -39.91 -28.69
N ARG A 26 13.36 -39.51 -27.63
CA ARG A 26 14.76 -39.88 -27.41
C ARG A 26 14.96 -41.39 -27.39
N ILE A 27 14.08 -42.12 -26.70
CA ILE A 27 14.11 -43.59 -26.69
C ILE A 27 13.89 -44.14 -28.10
N SER A 28 12.90 -43.64 -28.83
CA SER A 28 12.64 -44.09 -30.21
C SER A 28 13.83 -43.81 -31.16
N ASN A 29 14.52 -42.68 -31.01
CA ASN A 29 15.72 -42.34 -31.78
C ASN A 29 16.88 -43.29 -31.47
N ILE A 30 17.10 -43.63 -30.19
CA ILE A 30 18.13 -44.59 -29.79
C ILE A 30 17.82 -45.96 -30.40
N ILE A 31 16.58 -46.44 -30.27
CA ILE A 31 16.19 -47.75 -30.77
C ILE A 31 16.34 -47.80 -32.29
N ALA A 32 15.83 -46.79 -33.01
CA ALA A 32 15.99 -46.69 -34.46
C ALA A 32 17.48 -46.67 -34.87
N PHE A 33 18.32 -45.94 -34.14
CA PHE A 33 19.76 -45.90 -34.41
C PHE A 33 20.45 -47.25 -34.17
N ILE A 34 20.07 -47.96 -33.10
CA ILE A 34 20.57 -49.32 -32.83
C ILE A 34 20.20 -50.25 -33.97
N PHE A 35 18.94 -50.25 -34.42
CA PHE A 35 18.50 -51.10 -35.53
C PHE A 35 19.14 -50.72 -36.87
N LEU A 36 19.38 -49.43 -37.11
CA LEU A 36 20.13 -48.95 -38.27
C LEU A 36 21.55 -49.54 -38.29
N MET A 37 22.26 -49.49 -37.16
CA MET A 37 23.60 -50.07 -37.04
C MET A 37 23.59 -51.59 -37.15
N THR A 38 22.61 -52.27 -36.52
CA THR A 38 22.43 -53.72 -36.63
C THR A 38 22.19 -54.13 -38.08
N GLY A 39 21.38 -53.38 -38.83
CA GLY A 39 21.13 -53.64 -40.25
C GLY A 39 22.41 -53.57 -41.09
N VAL A 40 23.31 -52.61 -40.84
CA VAL A 40 24.60 -52.50 -41.56
C VAL A 40 25.53 -53.67 -41.22
N ILE A 41 25.69 -53.97 -39.93
CA ILE A 41 26.59 -55.04 -39.46
C ILE A 41 26.09 -56.40 -39.95
N TYR A 42 24.81 -56.70 -39.71
CA TYR A 42 24.22 -57.99 -40.07
C TYR A 42 24.07 -58.14 -41.58
N GLY A 43 23.81 -57.05 -42.32
CA GLY A 43 23.80 -57.06 -43.78
C GLY A 43 25.17 -57.38 -44.38
N SER A 44 26.24 -56.85 -43.79
CA SER A 44 27.61 -57.13 -44.23
C SER A 44 28.00 -58.60 -44.00
N ILE A 45 27.60 -59.17 -42.86
CA ILE A 45 27.80 -60.60 -42.54
C ILE A 45 26.95 -61.48 -43.47
N SER A 46 25.67 -61.13 -43.64
CA SER A 46 24.73 -61.87 -44.49
C SER A 46 25.14 -61.87 -45.96
N ALA A 47 25.78 -60.80 -46.45
CA ALA A 47 26.30 -60.76 -47.81
C ALA A 47 27.32 -61.87 -48.11
N TYR A 48 28.03 -62.36 -47.09
CA TYR A 48 29.00 -63.44 -47.22
C TYR A 48 28.41 -64.82 -46.92
N LEU A 49 27.57 -64.93 -45.88
CA LEU A 49 27.06 -66.23 -45.40
C LEU A 49 25.73 -66.65 -46.04
N ALA A 50 24.84 -65.71 -46.31
CA ALA A 50 23.49 -65.96 -46.81
C ALA A 50 22.97 -64.72 -47.59
N PRO A 51 23.35 -64.55 -48.87
CA PRO A 51 23.05 -63.35 -49.64
C PRO A 51 21.55 -63.01 -49.73
N GLN A 52 20.67 -64.02 -49.61
CA GLN A 52 19.22 -63.84 -49.61
C GLN A 52 18.71 -63.00 -48.42
N LEU A 53 19.40 -63.02 -47.27
CA LEU A 53 19.03 -62.27 -46.06
C LEU A 53 19.45 -60.79 -46.11
N VAL A 54 20.27 -60.39 -47.10
CA VAL A 54 20.72 -58.99 -47.26
C VAL A 54 19.53 -58.06 -47.49
N ASN A 55 18.50 -58.51 -48.20
CA ASN A 55 17.29 -57.70 -48.47
C ASN A 55 16.56 -57.31 -47.18
N ILE A 56 16.53 -58.19 -46.18
CA ILE A 56 15.92 -57.93 -44.87
C ILE A 56 16.73 -56.86 -44.13
N CYS A 57 18.06 -56.97 -44.17
CA CYS A 57 18.95 -55.98 -43.56
C CYS A 57 18.79 -54.58 -44.17
N ILE A 58 18.57 -54.52 -45.49
CA ILE A 58 18.27 -53.27 -46.21
C ILE A 58 16.91 -52.71 -45.77
N LEU A 59 15.89 -53.57 -45.64
CA LEU A 59 14.57 -53.15 -45.16
C LEU A 59 14.64 -52.55 -43.75
N LEU A 60 15.38 -53.20 -42.84
CA LEU A 60 15.62 -52.70 -41.48
C LEU A 60 16.34 -51.35 -41.47
N PHE A 61 17.35 -51.18 -42.34
CA PHE A 61 18.10 -49.93 -42.49
C PHE A 61 17.20 -48.79 -43.00
N VAL A 62 16.43 -49.04 -44.06
CA VAL A 62 15.51 -48.05 -44.63
C VAL A 62 14.42 -47.70 -43.62
N GLY A 63 13.79 -48.69 -42.99
CA GLY A 63 12.76 -48.47 -41.98
C GLY A 63 13.27 -47.64 -40.79
N SER A 64 14.47 -47.95 -40.28
CA SER A 64 15.12 -47.20 -39.21
C SER A 64 15.41 -45.75 -39.61
N THR A 65 15.80 -45.52 -40.85
CA THR A 65 16.03 -44.17 -41.40
C THR A 65 14.73 -43.38 -41.50
N VAL A 66 13.64 -44.02 -41.96
CA VAL A 66 12.31 -43.41 -42.02
C VAL A 66 11.84 -42.99 -40.63
N ILE A 67 12.11 -43.78 -39.59
CA ILE A 67 11.71 -43.46 -38.22
C ILE A 67 12.44 -42.19 -37.72
N LEU A 68 13.75 -42.08 -37.97
CA LEU A 68 14.52 -40.88 -37.65
C LEU A 68 14.01 -39.66 -38.43
N LEU A 69 13.66 -39.83 -39.71
CA LEU A 69 13.08 -38.78 -40.54
C LEU A 69 11.72 -38.32 -40.02
N LEU A 70 10.84 -39.25 -39.64
CA LEU A 70 9.53 -38.94 -39.07
C LEU A 70 9.65 -38.18 -37.75
N ASN A 71 10.62 -38.55 -36.89
CA ASN A 71 10.92 -37.80 -35.68
C ASN A 71 11.46 -36.40 -35.98
N TYR A 72 12.35 -36.26 -36.97
CA TYR A 72 12.82 -34.96 -37.43
C TYR A 72 11.68 -34.06 -37.93
N LEU A 73 10.72 -34.63 -38.65
CA LEU A 73 9.53 -33.96 -39.18
C LEU A 73 8.40 -33.79 -38.13
N GLN A 74 8.64 -34.06 -36.85
CA GLN A 74 7.66 -33.93 -35.76
C GLN A 74 6.45 -34.88 -35.84
N PHE A 75 6.48 -35.91 -36.70
CA PHE A 75 5.44 -36.95 -36.74
C PHE A 75 5.67 -38.01 -35.66
N VAL A 76 5.76 -37.58 -34.40
CA VAL A 76 6.20 -38.37 -33.23
C VAL A 76 5.32 -39.59 -32.97
N ASN A 77 4.00 -39.50 -33.15
CA ASN A 77 3.11 -40.66 -32.94
C ASN A 77 3.28 -41.70 -34.05
N LEU A 78 3.41 -41.22 -35.29
CA LEU A 78 3.55 -42.08 -36.46
C LEU A 78 4.91 -42.78 -36.46
N SER A 79 6.00 -42.09 -36.12
CA SER A 79 7.35 -42.68 -36.06
C SER A 79 7.42 -43.89 -35.12
N ARG A 80 6.80 -43.79 -33.94
CA ARG A 80 6.80 -44.85 -32.91
C ARG A 80 5.92 -46.03 -33.29
N PHE A 81 4.77 -45.76 -33.91
CA PHE A 81 3.94 -46.81 -34.47
C PHE A 81 4.64 -47.55 -35.62
N VAL A 82 5.28 -46.80 -36.53
CA VAL A 82 6.08 -47.35 -37.63
C VAL A 82 7.27 -48.13 -37.07
N LEU A 83 7.92 -47.68 -36.00
CA LEU A 83 8.99 -48.41 -35.31
C LEU A 83 8.50 -49.78 -34.82
N SER A 84 7.32 -49.86 -34.19
CA SER A 84 6.72 -51.15 -33.78
C SER A 84 6.48 -52.09 -34.95
N LEU A 85 5.95 -51.53 -36.05
CA LEU A 85 5.62 -52.28 -37.24
C LEU A 85 6.89 -52.81 -37.95
N VAL A 86 7.86 -51.94 -38.18
CA VAL A 86 9.11 -52.26 -38.89
C VAL A 86 9.87 -53.36 -38.16
N ILE A 87 10.09 -53.25 -36.84
CA ILE A 87 10.87 -54.25 -36.10
C ILE A 87 10.12 -55.60 -36.09
N SER A 88 8.80 -55.58 -35.93
CA SER A 88 8.01 -56.83 -35.87
C SER A 88 7.92 -57.52 -37.22
N LEU A 89 7.74 -56.76 -38.31
CA LEU A 89 7.74 -57.31 -39.67
C LEU A 89 9.11 -57.83 -40.06
N ASP A 90 10.19 -57.12 -39.72
CA ASP A 90 11.56 -57.53 -40.05
C ASP A 90 11.88 -58.93 -39.49
N VAL A 91 11.57 -59.16 -38.20
CA VAL A 91 11.75 -60.47 -37.57
C VAL A 91 10.80 -61.53 -38.14
N ALA A 92 9.55 -61.17 -38.46
CA ALA A 92 8.59 -62.10 -39.05
C ALA A 92 9.00 -62.57 -40.46
N ILE A 93 9.49 -61.63 -41.28
CA ILE A 93 10.02 -61.90 -42.63
C ILE A 93 11.29 -62.75 -42.50
N TYR A 94 12.20 -62.39 -41.60
CA TYR A 94 13.39 -63.18 -41.32
C TYR A 94 13.06 -64.62 -40.93
N HIS A 95 12.07 -64.83 -40.06
CA HIS A 95 11.63 -66.17 -39.67
C HIS A 95 11.00 -66.93 -40.84
N GLY A 96 10.22 -66.26 -41.69
CA GLY A 96 9.61 -66.84 -42.88
C GLY A 96 10.60 -67.18 -44.00
N TYR A 97 11.74 -66.50 -44.10
CA TYR A 97 12.81 -66.86 -45.03
C TYR A 97 13.53 -68.16 -44.61
N ILE A 98 13.57 -68.44 -43.30
CA ILE A 98 14.29 -69.61 -42.76
C ILE A 98 13.42 -70.87 -42.74
N VAL A 99 12.11 -70.74 -42.54
CA VAL A 99 11.22 -71.89 -42.34
C VAL A 99 10.39 -72.15 -43.61
N GLN A 100 10.56 -73.33 -44.21
CA GLN A 100 9.85 -73.69 -45.43
C GLN A 100 8.35 -73.92 -45.20
N PRO A 101 7.49 -73.75 -46.24
CA PRO A 101 6.06 -74.06 -46.13
C PRO A 101 5.82 -75.50 -45.65
N GLY A 102 5.06 -75.65 -44.55
CA GLY A 102 4.75 -76.94 -43.94
C GLY A 102 5.77 -77.44 -42.90
N GLU A 103 6.91 -76.77 -42.72
CA GLU A 103 7.84 -77.06 -41.62
C GLU A 103 7.35 -76.46 -40.28
N MET A 104 7.71 -77.12 -39.17
CA MET A 104 7.49 -76.56 -37.84
C MET A 104 8.35 -75.31 -37.61
N LEU A 105 7.72 -74.28 -37.03
CA LEU A 105 8.37 -73.03 -36.64
C LEU A 105 9.57 -73.30 -35.72
N ILE A 106 10.67 -72.58 -35.96
CA ILE A 106 11.80 -72.54 -35.04
C ILE A 106 11.39 -71.77 -33.78
N VAL A 107 11.20 -72.50 -32.68
CA VAL A 107 10.69 -71.96 -31.41
C VAL A 107 11.55 -70.84 -30.87
N SER A 108 12.88 -70.92 -31.00
CA SER A 108 13.79 -69.91 -30.45
C SER A 108 13.68 -68.54 -31.14
N ILE A 109 13.46 -68.52 -32.45
CA ILE A 109 13.19 -67.29 -33.20
C ILE A 109 11.79 -66.76 -32.85
N TYR A 110 10.81 -67.64 -32.69
CA TYR A 110 9.45 -67.27 -32.30
C TYR A 110 9.39 -66.61 -30.91
N ILE A 111 10.18 -67.08 -29.94
CA ILE A 111 10.33 -66.41 -28.63
C ILE A 111 10.95 -65.01 -28.81
N GLY A 112 11.95 -64.87 -29.68
CA GLY A 112 12.52 -63.56 -30.02
C GLY A 112 11.48 -62.60 -30.62
N GLN A 113 10.62 -63.10 -31.51
CA GLN A 113 9.52 -62.35 -32.11
C GLN A 113 8.50 -61.90 -31.05
N PHE A 114 8.20 -62.75 -30.06
CA PHE A 114 7.35 -62.37 -28.92
C PHE A 114 7.96 -61.22 -28.10
N VAL A 115 9.27 -61.27 -27.80
CA VAL A 115 9.96 -60.18 -27.08
C VAL A 115 9.84 -58.86 -27.87
N VAL A 116 10.03 -58.91 -29.19
CA VAL A 116 9.85 -57.76 -30.09
C VAL A 116 8.42 -57.21 -30.03
N ALA A 117 7.41 -58.09 -30.00
CA ALA A 117 6.01 -57.69 -29.96
C ALA A 117 5.64 -56.87 -28.71
N VAL A 118 6.39 -57.01 -27.61
CA VAL A 118 6.18 -56.30 -26.34
C VAL A 118 6.97 -54.98 -26.25
N LEU A 119 7.96 -54.74 -27.13
CA LEU A 119 8.77 -53.51 -27.14
C LEU A 119 7.98 -52.19 -27.23
N PRO A 120 6.76 -52.10 -27.82
CA PRO A 120 5.97 -50.87 -27.78
C PRO A 120 5.78 -50.29 -26.37
N TRP A 121 5.79 -51.12 -25.32
CA TRP A 121 5.72 -50.66 -23.92
C TRP A 121 6.87 -49.75 -23.47
N ILE A 122 8.01 -49.77 -24.17
CA ILE A 122 9.22 -49.05 -23.79
C ILE A 122 9.19 -47.64 -24.38
N TYR A 123 8.81 -47.54 -25.65
CA TYR A 123 8.86 -46.30 -26.42
C TYR A 123 7.47 -45.74 -26.77
N ILE A 124 6.39 -46.27 -26.20
CA ILE A 124 5.07 -45.62 -26.22
C ILE A 124 4.60 -45.47 -24.76
N ASP A 125 4.22 -44.25 -24.38
CA ASP A 125 3.80 -43.98 -23.01
C ASP A 125 2.36 -44.45 -22.75
N ILE A 126 2.06 -44.88 -21.53
CA ILE A 126 0.72 -45.35 -21.16
C ILE A 126 -0.36 -44.24 -21.28
N ARG A 127 0.05 -42.97 -21.20
CA ARG A 127 -0.84 -41.82 -21.48
C ARG A 127 -1.39 -41.84 -22.91
N GLU A 128 -0.67 -42.43 -23.86
CA GLU A 128 -1.05 -42.56 -25.26
C GLU A 128 -1.73 -43.91 -25.53
N LYS A 129 -2.66 -44.31 -24.65
CA LYS A 129 -3.29 -45.65 -24.63
C LYS A 129 -3.79 -46.14 -25.98
N ARG A 130 -4.34 -45.26 -26.82
CA ARG A 130 -4.85 -45.62 -28.16
C ARG A 130 -3.71 -46.09 -29.07
N LEU A 131 -2.61 -45.34 -29.09
CA LEU A 131 -1.43 -45.66 -29.89
C LEU A 131 -0.78 -46.95 -29.38
N LEU A 132 -0.60 -47.06 -28.06
CA LEU A 132 0.00 -48.24 -27.43
C LEU A 132 -0.80 -49.52 -27.73
N ILE A 133 -2.12 -49.49 -27.52
CA ILE A 133 -2.99 -50.63 -27.80
C ILE A 133 -2.95 -50.98 -29.29
N SER A 134 -3.05 -49.99 -30.18
CA SER A 134 -3.01 -50.25 -31.63
C SER A 134 -1.70 -50.88 -32.09
N ALA A 135 -0.56 -50.38 -31.58
CA ALA A 135 0.76 -50.92 -31.89
C ALA A 135 0.88 -52.37 -31.38
N LEU A 136 0.52 -52.63 -30.12
CA LEU A 136 0.54 -53.98 -29.54
C LEU A 136 -0.37 -54.94 -30.31
N THR A 137 -1.61 -54.53 -30.63
CA THR A 137 -2.53 -55.39 -31.38
C THR A 137 -1.92 -55.79 -32.73
N ILE A 138 -1.27 -54.87 -33.43
CA ILE A 138 -0.66 -55.16 -34.73
C ILE A 138 0.60 -56.02 -34.58
N THR A 139 1.47 -55.76 -33.61
CA THR A 139 2.68 -56.58 -33.41
C THR A 139 2.33 -58.01 -32.99
N PHE A 140 1.31 -58.19 -32.14
CA PHE A 140 0.78 -59.51 -31.79
C PHE A 140 0.06 -60.18 -32.96
N LEU A 141 -0.65 -59.43 -33.80
CA LEU A 141 -1.27 -59.99 -35.01
C LEU A 141 -0.20 -60.53 -35.96
N ILE A 142 0.91 -59.81 -36.15
CA ILE A 142 2.06 -60.26 -36.95
C ILE A 142 2.66 -61.54 -36.37
N LEU A 143 2.83 -61.61 -35.05
CA LEU A 143 3.30 -62.81 -34.36
C LEU A 143 2.39 -64.02 -34.60
N VAL A 144 1.08 -63.86 -34.42
CA VAL A 144 0.09 -64.95 -34.61
C VAL A 144 -0.01 -65.35 -36.08
N ALA A 145 0.15 -64.40 -37.01
CA ALA A 145 0.11 -64.63 -38.44
C ALA A 145 1.41 -65.25 -39.00
N GLN A 146 2.39 -65.60 -38.17
CA GLN A 146 3.68 -66.15 -38.63
C GLN A 146 3.53 -67.36 -39.59
N PRO A 147 2.65 -68.35 -39.36
CA PRO A 147 2.48 -69.46 -40.31
C PRO A 147 2.07 -69.00 -41.71
N LEU A 148 1.22 -67.95 -41.81
CA LEU A 148 0.79 -67.36 -43.07
C LEU A 148 1.94 -66.66 -43.78
N THR A 149 2.80 -65.97 -43.03
CA THR A 149 4.01 -65.30 -43.56
C THR A 149 4.96 -66.31 -44.20
N ASN A 150 5.13 -67.49 -43.60
CA ASN A 150 5.99 -68.55 -44.14
C ASN A 150 5.48 -69.10 -45.47
N GLU A 151 4.16 -69.33 -45.59
CA GLU A 151 3.53 -69.78 -46.84
C GLU A 151 3.70 -68.74 -47.96
N PHE A 152 3.54 -67.46 -47.64
CA PHE A 152 3.63 -66.37 -48.62
C PHE A 152 5.05 -66.17 -49.18
N LEU A 153 6.10 -66.32 -48.36
CA LEU A 153 7.47 -65.97 -48.77
C LEU A 153 8.17 -67.07 -49.59
N SER A 154 7.87 -68.36 -49.38
CA SER A 154 8.24 -69.50 -50.25
C SER A 154 9.66 -69.46 -50.88
N ILE A 155 10.67 -68.99 -50.14
CA ILE A 155 12.07 -68.95 -50.60
C ILE A 155 12.80 -70.19 -50.09
N GLU A 156 13.49 -70.90 -50.97
CA GLU A 156 14.31 -72.06 -50.60
C GLU A 156 15.67 -71.60 -50.01
N MET A 157 15.78 -71.69 -48.69
CA MET A 157 17.03 -71.54 -47.95
C MET A 157 17.27 -72.79 -47.08
N ASP A 158 18.53 -73.19 -46.91
CA ASP A 158 18.91 -74.26 -46.01
C ASP A 158 18.70 -73.83 -44.54
N SER A 159 17.76 -74.47 -43.87
CA SER A 159 17.39 -74.16 -42.47
C SER A 159 18.27 -74.88 -41.43
N GLY A 160 19.19 -75.76 -41.88
CA GLY A 160 20.00 -76.62 -41.00
C GLY A 160 20.82 -75.85 -39.96
N ILE A 161 21.51 -74.78 -40.37
CA ILE A 161 22.35 -73.93 -39.50
C ILE A 161 21.52 -73.29 -38.38
N PHE A 162 20.28 -72.89 -38.68
CA PHE A 162 19.39 -72.22 -37.71
C PHE A 162 18.70 -73.19 -36.75
N ARG A 163 18.73 -74.50 -37.04
CA ARG A 163 18.20 -75.56 -36.18
C ARG A 163 19.28 -76.19 -35.30
N GLU A 164 20.53 -75.74 -35.40
CA GLU A 164 21.61 -76.21 -34.54
C GLU A 164 21.39 -75.82 -33.06
N ILE A 165 21.91 -76.66 -32.17
CA ILE A 165 21.78 -76.47 -30.72
C ILE A 165 22.47 -75.17 -30.25
N VAL A 166 23.61 -74.82 -30.87
CA VAL A 166 24.35 -73.59 -30.54
C VAL A 166 23.54 -72.35 -30.90
N PHE A 167 22.92 -72.33 -32.09
CA PHE A 167 22.05 -71.23 -32.51
C PHE A 167 20.80 -71.12 -31.61
N THR A 168 20.19 -72.25 -31.27
CA THR A 168 19.02 -72.30 -30.39
C THR A 168 19.33 -71.73 -28.99
N ILE A 169 20.44 -72.13 -28.37
CA ILE A 169 20.84 -71.64 -27.05
C ILE A 169 21.15 -70.15 -27.09
N THR A 170 21.88 -69.67 -28.10
CA THR A 170 22.26 -68.25 -28.23
C THR A 170 21.05 -67.34 -28.45
N THR A 171 20.07 -67.77 -29.24
CA THR A 171 18.82 -67.02 -29.45
C THR A 171 17.94 -66.96 -28.21
N TYR A 172 17.86 -68.06 -27.43
CA TYR A 172 17.16 -68.02 -26.13
C TYR A 172 17.85 -67.10 -25.13
N THR A 173 19.17 -67.19 -24.97
CA THR A 173 19.89 -66.33 -24.02
C THR A 173 19.76 -64.85 -24.39
N PHE A 174 19.83 -64.52 -25.68
CA PHE A 174 19.62 -63.15 -26.16
C PHE A 174 18.19 -62.65 -25.93
N SER A 175 17.18 -63.50 -26.19
CA SER A 175 15.77 -63.14 -25.99
C SER A 175 15.46 -62.89 -24.51
N ILE A 176 15.95 -63.75 -23.62
CA ILE A 176 15.79 -63.60 -22.17
C ILE A 176 16.53 -62.34 -21.68
N ALA A 177 17.77 -62.11 -22.13
CA ALA A 177 18.53 -60.92 -21.78
C ALA A 177 17.81 -59.64 -22.22
N THR A 178 17.25 -59.63 -23.43
CA THR A 178 16.47 -58.52 -23.96
C THR A 178 15.22 -58.27 -23.12
N LEU A 179 14.45 -59.31 -22.78
CA LEU A 179 13.27 -59.18 -21.93
C LEU A 179 13.60 -58.62 -20.54
N LEU A 180 14.65 -59.14 -19.89
CA LEU A 180 15.12 -58.64 -18.59
C LEU A 180 15.57 -57.18 -18.66
N PHE A 181 16.26 -56.80 -19.74
CA PHE A 181 16.66 -55.41 -19.98
C PHE A 181 15.44 -54.49 -20.17
N CYS A 182 14.41 -54.94 -20.89
CA CYS A 182 13.16 -54.21 -21.06
C CYS A 182 12.45 -53.99 -19.70
N MET A 183 12.36 -55.03 -18.87
CA MET A 183 11.81 -54.93 -17.52
C MET A 183 12.59 -53.95 -16.65
N TYR A 184 13.93 -54.00 -16.71
CA TYR A 184 14.80 -53.06 -16.00
C TYR A 184 14.54 -51.61 -16.41
N LEU A 185 14.46 -51.33 -17.72
CA LEU A 185 14.16 -49.98 -18.23
C LEU A 185 12.80 -49.47 -17.75
N LEU A 186 11.78 -50.34 -17.74
CA LEU A 186 10.44 -49.99 -17.27
C LEU A 186 10.45 -49.68 -15.76
N GLN A 187 11.14 -50.49 -14.94
CA GLN A 187 11.30 -50.21 -13.51
C GLN A 187 12.10 -48.93 -13.25
N TYR A 188 13.17 -48.70 -14.02
CA TYR A 188 13.97 -47.48 -13.92
C TYR A 188 13.12 -46.23 -14.23
N LYS A 189 12.31 -46.28 -15.30
CA LYS A 189 11.36 -45.21 -15.65
C LYS A 189 10.35 -44.95 -14.53
N ASN A 190 9.79 -46.01 -13.93
CA ASN A 190 8.86 -45.90 -12.82
C ASN A 190 9.51 -45.24 -11.58
N LEU A 191 10.73 -45.65 -11.22
CA LEU A 191 11.46 -45.08 -10.08
C LEU A 191 11.75 -43.59 -10.27
N MET A 192 12.18 -43.19 -11.47
CA MET A 192 12.43 -41.78 -11.78
C MET A 192 11.15 -40.94 -11.70
N THR A 193 10.03 -41.49 -12.15
CA THR A 193 8.72 -40.83 -12.06
C THR A 193 8.28 -40.64 -10.61
N ASP A 194 8.48 -41.65 -9.76
CA ASP A 194 8.19 -41.57 -8.31
C ASP A 194 9.05 -40.50 -7.60
N LYS A 195 10.34 -40.44 -7.92
CA LYS A 195 11.24 -39.40 -7.38
C LYS A 195 10.80 -38.00 -7.76
N SER A 196 10.47 -37.77 -9.04
CA SER A 196 9.98 -36.47 -9.51
C SER A 196 8.65 -36.09 -8.85
N SER A 197 7.74 -37.06 -8.69
CA SER A 197 6.45 -36.83 -8.02
C SER A 197 6.63 -36.45 -6.55
N LYS A 198 7.52 -37.15 -5.81
CA LYS A 198 7.85 -36.81 -4.43
C LYS A 198 8.48 -35.44 -4.28
N LYS A 199 9.35 -35.05 -5.22
CA LYS A 199 9.93 -33.71 -5.24
C LYS A 199 8.85 -32.64 -5.44
N LEU A 200 7.97 -32.82 -6.42
CA LEU A 200 6.87 -31.89 -6.69
C LEU A 200 5.95 -31.73 -5.47
N LEU A 201 5.63 -32.82 -4.77
CA LEU A 201 4.82 -32.76 -3.56
C LEU A 201 5.49 -31.93 -2.45
N ARG A 202 6.81 -32.05 -2.26
CA ARG A 202 7.56 -31.23 -1.30
C ARG A 202 7.53 -29.75 -1.70
N ASP A 203 7.77 -29.46 -2.98
CA ASP A 203 7.75 -28.09 -3.49
C ASP A 203 6.35 -27.44 -3.32
N ILE A 204 5.27 -28.21 -3.49
CA ILE A 204 3.89 -27.77 -3.22
C ILE A 204 3.68 -27.50 -1.71
N GLN A 205 4.14 -28.40 -0.85
CA GLN A 205 4.01 -28.23 0.61
C GLN A 205 4.77 -26.99 1.11
N ASP A 206 5.99 -26.77 0.62
CA ASP A 206 6.80 -25.61 0.98
C ASP A 206 6.15 -24.30 0.50
N ARG A 207 5.60 -24.28 -0.71
CA ARG A 207 4.84 -23.13 -1.24
C ARG A 207 3.58 -22.86 -0.42
N ASN A 208 2.83 -23.89 -0.03
CA ASN A 208 1.63 -23.72 0.79
C ASN A 208 1.97 -23.11 2.15
N LYS A 209 3.03 -23.61 2.81
CA LYS A 209 3.49 -23.06 4.09
C LYS A 209 3.89 -21.59 3.95
N LEU A 210 4.64 -21.24 2.90
CA LEU A 210 5.00 -19.85 2.62
C LEU A 210 3.76 -18.96 2.40
N MET A 211 2.75 -19.46 1.68
CA MET A 211 1.50 -18.73 1.46
C MET A 211 0.73 -18.49 2.76
N GLU A 212 0.67 -19.47 3.65
CA GLU A 212 0.04 -19.32 4.97
C GLU A 212 0.74 -18.22 5.80
N GLU A 213 2.08 -18.24 5.84
CA GLU A 213 2.87 -17.21 6.53
C GLU A 213 2.66 -15.81 5.90
N GLN A 214 2.52 -15.72 4.57
CA GLN A 214 2.22 -14.46 3.88
C GLN A 214 0.81 -13.97 4.18
N GLN A 215 -0.17 -14.86 4.23
CA GLN A 215 -1.56 -14.54 4.55
C GLN A 215 -1.68 -13.98 5.98
N GLU A 216 -1.03 -14.61 6.95
CA GLU A 216 -1.00 -14.13 8.33
C GLU A 216 -0.37 -12.73 8.44
N LYS A 217 0.76 -12.51 7.77
CA LYS A 217 1.41 -11.19 7.71
C LYS A 217 0.49 -10.13 7.11
N LEU A 218 -0.21 -10.46 6.02
CA LEU A 218 -1.14 -9.54 5.36
C LEU A 218 -2.28 -9.13 6.29
N VAL A 219 -2.91 -10.08 6.99
CA VAL A 219 -3.98 -9.81 7.94
C VAL A 219 -3.49 -8.87 9.04
N ASN A 220 -2.33 -9.16 9.64
CA ASN A 220 -1.73 -8.32 10.68
C ASN A 220 -1.40 -6.90 10.16
N THR A 221 -0.93 -6.76 8.92
CA THR A 221 -0.66 -5.45 8.32
C THR A 221 -1.94 -4.66 8.04
N LEU A 222 -3.00 -5.32 7.55
CA LEU A 222 -4.30 -4.68 7.32
C LEU A 222 -4.91 -4.18 8.63
N GLU A 223 -4.84 -4.96 9.70
CA GLU A 223 -5.35 -4.55 11.01
C GLU A 223 -4.58 -3.33 11.55
N LYS A 224 -3.25 -3.35 11.47
CA LYS A 224 -2.41 -2.19 11.84
C LYS A 224 -2.72 -0.94 11.02
N ASN A 225 -2.90 -1.08 9.70
CA ASN A 225 -3.24 0.04 8.84
C ASN A 225 -4.63 0.60 9.15
N LYS A 226 -5.60 -0.26 9.48
CA LYS A 226 -6.94 0.20 9.87
C LYS A 226 -6.88 1.08 11.12
N VAL A 227 -6.19 0.63 12.16
CA VAL A 227 -6.00 1.42 13.40
C VAL A 227 -5.26 2.73 13.13
N ALA A 228 -4.22 2.70 12.28
CA ALA A 228 -3.47 3.90 11.91
C ALA A 228 -4.33 4.91 11.14
N ASN A 229 -5.16 4.44 10.19
CA ASN A 229 -6.06 5.27 9.41
C ASN A 229 -7.14 5.93 10.29
N GLU A 230 -7.76 5.17 11.20
CA GLU A 230 -8.76 5.73 12.14
C GLU A 230 -8.14 6.84 13.02
N ALA A 231 -6.90 6.66 13.48
CA ALA A 231 -6.18 7.69 14.21
C ALA A 231 -5.79 8.90 13.35
N GLU A 232 -5.50 8.69 12.07
CA GLU A 232 -5.22 9.75 11.10
C GLU A 232 -6.45 10.57 10.75
N GLU A 233 -7.60 9.93 10.51
CA GLU A 233 -8.88 10.59 10.27
C GLU A 233 -9.25 11.53 11.42
N LYS A 234 -9.13 11.04 12.68
CA LYS A 234 -9.37 11.87 13.88
C LYS A 234 -8.44 13.08 13.96
N ARG A 235 -7.15 12.93 13.64
CA ARG A 235 -6.18 14.04 13.61
C ARG A 235 -6.48 15.05 12.50
N ASN A 236 -6.85 14.57 11.32
CA ASN A 236 -7.22 15.41 10.19
C ASN A 236 -8.48 16.22 10.48
N TRP A 237 -9.48 15.60 11.12
CA TRP A 237 -10.69 16.29 11.57
C TRP A 237 -10.36 17.43 12.54
N ILE A 238 -9.52 17.18 13.56
CA ILE A 238 -9.07 18.23 14.50
C ILE A 238 -8.37 19.38 13.76
N ALA A 239 -7.42 19.05 12.87
CA ALA A 239 -6.65 20.04 12.11
C ALA A 239 -7.55 20.88 11.18
N GLN A 240 -8.53 20.25 10.54
CA GLN A 240 -9.51 20.92 9.71
C GLN A 240 -10.35 21.91 10.53
N GLY A 241 -10.87 21.49 11.69
CA GLY A 241 -11.65 22.36 12.57
C GLY A 241 -10.86 23.58 13.05
N ILE A 242 -9.61 23.36 13.46
CA ILE A 242 -8.72 24.46 13.91
C ILE A 242 -8.44 25.43 12.75
N SER A 243 -8.22 24.92 11.54
CA SER A 243 -7.97 25.76 10.36
C SER A 243 -9.20 26.59 9.97
N GLU A 244 -10.37 25.96 9.94
CA GLU A 244 -11.65 26.58 9.56
C GLU A 244 -12.05 27.67 10.56
N ILE A 245 -12.09 27.35 11.86
CA ILE A 245 -12.48 28.31 12.90
C ILE A 245 -11.37 29.33 13.16
N GLY A 246 -10.11 28.91 13.10
CA GLY A 246 -8.95 29.80 13.20
C GLY A 246 -8.89 30.83 12.07
N SER A 247 -9.51 30.57 10.92
CA SER A 247 -9.62 31.55 9.84
C SER A 247 -10.44 32.77 10.21
N LEU A 248 -11.47 32.58 11.05
CA LEU A 248 -12.31 33.68 11.56
C LEU A 248 -11.49 34.63 12.43
N MET A 249 -10.52 34.10 13.18
CA MET A 249 -9.65 34.86 14.08
C MET A 249 -8.60 35.72 13.36
N ARG A 250 -8.44 35.61 12.03
CA ARG A 250 -7.47 36.41 11.27
C ARG A 250 -8.00 37.78 10.84
N GLY A 251 -9.30 38.05 11.02
CA GLY A 251 -9.93 39.33 10.69
C GLY A 251 -10.03 40.31 11.87
N ASN A 252 -10.53 41.52 11.60
CA ASN A 252 -10.87 42.48 12.66
C ASN A 252 -12.11 41.99 13.44
N ILE A 253 -12.11 42.18 14.76
CA ILE A 253 -13.28 41.91 15.60
C ILE A 253 -14.37 42.93 15.24
N ASP A 254 -15.46 42.44 14.65
CA ASP A 254 -16.71 43.17 14.55
C ASP A 254 -17.61 42.84 15.75
N ASN A 255 -18.74 43.54 15.89
CA ASN A 255 -19.69 43.32 16.99
C ASN A 255 -20.31 41.91 16.99
N ASN A 256 -20.19 41.14 15.90
CA ASN A 256 -20.75 39.81 15.75
C ASN A 256 -19.69 38.70 15.78
N PHE A 257 -18.41 39.03 15.97
CA PHE A 257 -17.31 38.09 15.86
C PHE A 257 -17.49 36.88 16.78
N TYR A 258 -17.70 37.12 18.08
CA TYR A 258 -17.93 36.06 19.07
C TYR A 258 -19.18 35.23 18.77
N ARG A 259 -20.15 35.80 18.06
CA ARG A 259 -21.37 35.13 17.62
C ARG A 259 -21.08 34.14 16.50
N HIS A 260 -20.36 34.58 15.47
CA HIS A 260 -19.94 33.74 14.36
C HIS A 260 -19.01 32.62 14.83
N LEU A 261 -18.10 32.93 15.76
CA LEU A 261 -17.17 31.96 16.32
C LEU A 261 -17.90 30.83 17.06
N VAL A 262 -18.77 31.17 17.99
CA VAL A 262 -19.55 30.17 18.75
C VAL A 262 -20.45 29.36 17.82
N SER A 263 -21.07 30.00 16.82
CA SER A 263 -21.88 29.30 15.81
C SER A 263 -21.05 28.33 14.96
N ALA A 264 -19.84 28.70 14.57
CA ALA A 264 -18.94 27.83 13.81
C ALA A 264 -18.53 26.59 14.62
N VAL A 265 -18.23 26.76 15.91
CA VAL A 265 -17.93 25.63 16.83
C VAL A 265 -19.13 24.71 16.96
N VAL A 266 -20.33 25.26 17.15
CA VAL A 266 -21.59 24.48 17.20
C VAL A 266 -21.79 23.67 15.93
N ASN A 267 -21.65 24.29 14.76
CA ASN A 267 -21.89 23.65 13.48
C ASN A 267 -20.82 22.59 13.15
N PHE A 268 -19.55 22.85 13.48
CA PHE A 268 -18.46 21.92 13.22
C PHE A 268 -18.56 20.66 14.11
N MET A 269 -18.81 20.86 15.41
CA MET A 269 -18.89 19.76 16.38
C MET A 269 -20.29 19.13 16.47
N HIS A 270 -21.30 19.71 15.83
CA HIS A 270 -22.71 19.28 15.92
C HIS A 270 -23.24 19.20 17.37
N VAL A 271 -22.74 20.10 18.24
CA VAL A 271 -23.13 20.18 19.67
C VAL A 271 -24.34 21.08 19.86
N ASN A 272 -25.04 20.95 20.99
CA ASN A 272 -26.32 21.63 21.18
C ASN A 272 -26.19 23.08 21.64
N GLN A 273 -25.17 23.36 22.44
CA GLN A 273 -24.93 24.70 22.97
C GLN A 273 -23.45 24.94 23.19
N VAL A 274 -23.01 26.16 22.88
CA VAL A 274 -21.68 26.67 23.22
C VAL A 274 -21.81 28.05 23.85
N GLY A 275 -21.09 28.27 24.94
CA GLY A 275 -20.93 29.55 25.63
C GLY A 275 -19.48 29.97 25.63
N LEU A 276 -19.21 31.23 25.26
CA LEU A 276 -17.88 31.82 25.31
C LEU A 276 -17.86 32.94 26.36
N TYR A 277 -17.04 32.74 27.38
CA TYR A 277 -16.84 33.65 28.48
C TYR A 277 -15.45 34.28 28.39
N ILE A 278 -15.34 35.59 28.58
CA ILE A 278 -14.08 36.33 28.52
C ILE A 278 -13.86 37.00 29.87
N VAL A 279 -12.62 36.96 30.35
CA VAL A 279 -12.22 37.62 31.59
C VAL A 279 -12.06 39.11 31.30
N GLU A 280 -12.69 39.97 32.08
CA GLU A 280 -12.59 41.43 31.97
C GLU A 280 -12.16 42.01 33.31
N GLU A 281 -11.60 43.22 33.28
CA GLU A 281 -11.21 43.99 34.47
C GLU A 281 -12.11 45.21 34.61
N ASP A 282 -12.63 45.48 35.81
CA ASP A 282 -13.40 46.70 36.05
C ASP A 282 -12.46 47.92 36.15
N LYS A 283 -12.49 48.78 35.13
CA LYS A 283 -11.65 49.99 35.03
C LYS A 283 -12.04 51.09 36.04
N ASN A 284 -13.15 50.94 36.78
CA ASN A 284 -13.67 51.97 37.69
C ASN A 284 -13.23 51.79 39.16
N GLN A 285 -12.47 50.74 39.48
CA GLN A 285 -12.00 50.46 40.84
C GLN A 285 -10.46 50.54 40.92
N GLU A 286 -9.94 51.04 42.05
CA GLU A 286 -8.51 51.29 42.31
C GLU A 286 -7.66 50.00 42.30
N PHE A 287 -8.30 48.87 42.62
CA PHE A 287 -7.81 47.51 42.38
C PHE A 287 -8.85 46.80 41.52
N GLY A 288 -8.72 46.88 40.19
CA GLY A 288 -9.71 46.33 39.26
C GLY A 288 -9.99 44.85 39.52
N GLU A 289 -11.16 44.54 40.09
CA GLU A 289 -11.58 43.16 40.28
C GLU A 289 -11.85 42.53 38.91
N LYS A 290 -11.27 41.34 38.69
CA LYS A 290 -11.49 40.55 37.49
C LYS A 290 -12.84 39.83 37.60
N TYR A 291 -13.61 39.86 36.52
CA TYR A 291 -14.86 39.12 36.41
C TYR A 291 -14.92 38.38 35.07
N ILE A 292 -15.77 37.35 35.01
CA ILE A 292 -15.97 36.55 33.82
C ILE A 292 -17.29 37.00 33.17
N GLU A 293 -17.24 37.52 31.95
CA GLU A 293 -18.41 37.97 31.19
C GLU A 293 -18.76 37.00 30.07
N LEU A 294 -20.02 36.58 29.99
CA LEU A 294 -20.54 35.85 28.83
C LEU A 294 -20.63 36.79 27.62
N LYS A 295 -19.71 36.64 26.65
CA LYS A 295 -19.70 37.45 25.42
C LYS A 295 -20.67 36.92 24.37
N SER A 296 -20.82 35.61 24.28
CA SER A 296 -21.67 34.97 23.28
C SER A 296 -22.15 33.60 23.75
N CYS A 297 -23.40 33.27 23.46
CA CYS A 297 -23.98 31.96 23.69
C CYS A 297 -24.91 31.58 22.54
N TYR A 298 -24.68 30.40 21.98
CA TYR A 298 -25.52 29.79 20.95
C TYR A 298 -26.15 28.53 21.52
N ALA A 299 -27.47 28.41 21.43
CA ALA A 299 -28.22 27.24 21.87
C ALA A 299 -29.45 27.02 20.97
N PHE A 300 -29.65 25.81 20.43
CA PHE A 300 -30.77 25.46 19.53
C PHE A 300 -31.05 26.51 18.43
N ASP A 301 -30.05 26.81 17.61
CA ASP A 301 -30.18 27.72 16.47
C ASP A 301 -30.67 29.14 16.80
N ARG A 302 -30.51 29.55 18.07
CA ARG A 302 -30.85 30.89 18.53
C ARG A 302 -29.72 31.43 19.40
N ASN A 303 -29.44 32.72 19.22
CA ASN A 303 -28.53 33.43 20.10
C ASN A 303 -29.32 33.93 21.31
N LYS A 304 -28.83 33.63 22.51
CA LYS A 304 -29.39 34.18 23.75
C LYS A 304 -28.55 35.38 24.17
N PHE A 305 -29.15 36.57 24.15
CA PHE A 305 -28.53 37.78 24.68
C PHE A 305 -28.61 37.76 26.21
N LEU A 306 -27.68 37.07 26.85
CA LEU A 306 -27.53 37.03 28.30
C LEU A 306 -26.25 37.77 28.65
N LYS A 307 -26.35 39.04 29.05
CA LYS A 307 -25.24 39.73 29.73
C LYS A 307 -25.16 39.17 31.15
N LYS A 308 -24.37 38.11 31.33
CA LYS A 308 -24.14 37.47 32.62
C LYS A 308 -22.70 37.75 33.05
N LYS A 309 -22.54 38.49 34.15
CA LYS A 309 -21.28 38.61 34.88
C LYS A 309 -21.23 37.50 35.92
N ILE A 310 -20.10 36.82 35.99
CA ILE A 310 -19.82 35.74 36.93
C ILE A 310 -18.57 36.15 37.71
N GLU A 311 -18.67 36.13 39.04
CA GLU A 311 -17.53 36.40 39.91
C GLU A 311 -16.54 35.23 39.88
N ILE A 312 -15.26 35.53 40.09
CA ILE A 312 -14.23 34.49 40.15
C ILE A 312 -14.54 33.51 41.29
N GLY A 313 -14.44 32.21 41.02
CA GLY A 313 -14.78 31.14 41.97
C GLY A 313 -16.27 30.82 42.09
N GLN A 314 -17.15 31.52 41.37
CA GLN A 314 -18.58 31.22 41.36
C GLN A 314 -18.94 30.20 40.25
N GLY A 315 -19.51 29.06 40.67
CA GLY A 315 -19.93 27.98 39.76
C GLY A 315 -18.78 27.30 39.02
N LEU A 316 -19.09 26.37 38.12
CA LEU A 316 -18.03 25.58 37.43
C LEU A 316 -17.17 26.44 36.48
N ILE A 317 -17.72 27.50 35.89
CA ILE A 317 -16.95 28.42 35.05
C ILE A 317 -15.88 29.15 35.90
N GLY A 318 -16.27 29.65 37.08
CA GLY A 318 -15.34 30.28 38.02
C GLY A 318 -14.31 29.30 38.58
N GLN A 319 -14.72 28.05 38.84
CA GLN A 319 -13.81 26.99 39.29
C GLN A 319 -12.79 26.62 38.20
N CYS A 320 -13.24 26.42 36.96
CA CYS A 320 -12.37 26.16 35.81
C CYS A 320 -11.32 27.27 35.60
N TYR A 321 -11.74 28.54 35.78
CA TYR A 321 -10.81 29.68 35.77
C TYR A 321 -9.74 29.60 36.87
N LEU A 322 -10.11 29.23 38.09
CA LEU A 322 -9.19 29.15 39.24
C LEU A 322 -8.21 27.98 39.11
N GLU A 323 -8.72 26.79 38.77
CA GLU A 323 -7.94 25.57 38.69
C GLU A 323 -7.08 25.50 37.41
N LYS A 324 -7.45 26.25 36.36
CA LYS A 324 -6.80 26.22 35.04
C LYS A 324 -6.81 24.82 34.40
N GLU A 325 -7.81 24.02 34.76
CA GLU A 325 -8.00 22.67 34.24
C GLU A 325 -9.38 22.56 33.56
N ARG A 326 -9.48 21.64 32.59
CA ARG A 326 -10.76 21.32 31.96
C ARG A 326 -11.66 20.58 32.94
N ILE A 327 -12.96 20.85 32.86
CA ILE A 327 -14.00 20.12 33.60
C ILE A 327 -14.86 19.38 32.59
N TYR A 328 -14.96 18.05 32.72
CA TYR A 328 -15.84 17.23 31.89
C TYR A 328 -16.86 16.48 32.76
N LEU A 329 -18.13 16.84 32.62
CA LEU A 329 -19.23 16.25 33.36
C LEU A 329 -20.07 15.37 32.42
N LYS A 330 -20.21 14.09 32.78
CA LYS A 330 -21.07 13.12 32.09
C LYS A 330 -22.48 12.99 32.68
N GLU A 331 -22.69 13.54 33.86
CA GLU A 331 -23.97 13.58 34.55
C GLU A 331 -24.21 15.01 35.00
N VAL A 332 -25.09 15.69 34.26
CA VAL A 332 -25.40 17.11 34.50
C VAL A 332 -26.61 17.20 35.42
N PRO A 333 -26.50 17.84 36.61
CA PRO A 333 -27.66 18.08 37.47
C PRO A 333 -28.73 18.89 36.73
N GLU A 334 -30.01 18.54 36.90
CA GLU A 334 -31.12 19.22 36.19
C GLU A 334 -31.19 20.74 36.44
N SER A 335 -30.65 21.19 37.57
CA SER A 335 -30.61 22.60 37.98
C SER A 335 -29.43 23.40 37.40
N TYR A 336 -28.46 22.74 36.76
CA TYR A 336 -27.23 23.38 36.31
C TYR A 336 -27.42 24.16 34.99
N ILE A 337 -27.88 23.46 33.95
CA ILE A 337 -28.21 24.04 32.64
C ILE A 337 -29.49 23.40 32.12
N ASN A 338 -30.43 24.23 31.68
CA ASN A 338 -31.65 23.79 31.02
C ASN A 338 -31.70 24.39 29.60
N ILE A 339 -31.58 23.53 28.59
CA ILE A 339 -31.57 23.98 27.20
C ILE A 339 -33.02 24.05 26.71
N THR A 340 -33.56 25.26 26.68
CA THR A 340 -34.96 25.52 26.31
C THR A 340 -35.13 25.76 24.81
N SER A 341 -35.93 24.91 24.15
CA SER A 341 -36.53 25.14 22.84
C SER A 341 -37.91 25.79 22.99
N GLY A 342 -38.42 26.41 21.92
CA GLY A 342 -39.78 26.93 21.85
C GLY A 342 -40.88 25.85 21.98
N LEU A 343 -40.49 24.57 21.99
CA LEU A 343 -41.38 23.41 22.12
C LEU A 343 -41.12 22.57 23.40
N GLY A 344 -40.17 22.96 24.28
CA GLY A 344 -39.81 22.23 25.51
C GLY A 344 -38.35 22.39 25.91
N GLY A 345 -38.00 22.11 27.17
CA GLY A 345 -36.62 22.11 27.68
C GLY A 345 -36.08 20.71 27.91
N SER A 346 -34.78 20.50 27.73
CA SER A 346 -34.10 19.24 28.05
C SER A 346 -32.70 19.50 28.61
N THR A 347 -32.24 18.64 29.52
CA THR A 347 -30.94 18.69 30.17
C THR A 347 -29.88 17.98 29.30
N PRO A 348 -28.71 18.59 29.07
CA PRO A 348 -27.65 17.97 28.28
C PRO A 348 -27.12 16.72 28.98
N LYS A 349 -26.62 15.74 28.21
CA LYS A 349 -26.00 14.54 28.79
C LYS A 349 -24.61 14.85 29.30
N CYS A 350 -23.84 15.67 28.58
CA CYS A 350 -22.52 16.07 29.03
C CYS A 350 -22.26 17.57 28.86
N ILE A 351 -21.35 18.06 29.68
CA ILE A 351 -20.82 19.42 29.63
C ILE A 351 -19.30 19.36 29.68
N LEU A 352 -18.67 20.06 28.74
CA LEU A 352 -17.23 20.26 28.68
C LEU A 352 -16.93 21.75 28.88
N ILE A 353 -16.11 22.07 29.88
CA ILE A 353 -15.67 23.42 30.20
C ILE A 353 -14.15 23.45 30.07
N VAL A 354 -13.62 24.31 29.20
CA VAL A 354 -12.18 24.39 28.93
C VAL A 354 -11.70 25.83 29.15
N PRO A 355 -10.62 26.04 29.94
CA PRO A 355 -10.06 27.37 30.15
C PRO A 355 -9.25 27.81 28.91
N LEU A 356 -9.39 29.06 28.53
CA LEU A 356 -8.61 29.68 27.45
C LEU A 356 -7.31 30.23 28.05
N ILE A 357 -6.22 29.45 28.01
CA ILE A 357 -4.96 29.80 28.66
C ILE A 357 -3.95 30.36 27.66
N TYR A 358 -3.39 31.54 27.94
CA TYR A 358 -2.28 32.13 27.18
C TYR A 358 -1.20 32.61 28.16
N GLU A 359 0.05 32.16 27.96
CA GLU A 359 1.19 32.48 28.84
C GLU A 359 0.89 32.26 30.34
N GLY A 360 0.17 31.17 30.65
CA GLY A 360 -0.22 30.79 32.01
C GLY A 360 -1.38 31.61 32.60
N ASN A 361 -1.94 32.57 31.87
CA ASN A 361 -3.09 33.37 32.30
C ASN A 361 -4.37 32.93 31.58
N VAL A 362 -5.46 32.77 32.34
CA VAL A 362 -6.77 32.44 31.77
C VAL A 362 -7.39 33.72 31.19
N GLN A 363 -7.57 33.75 29.88
CA GLN A 363 -8.17 34.86 29.14
C GLN A 363 -9.70 34.77 29.07
N GLY A 364 -10.24 33.57 29.30
CA GLY A 364 -11.66 33.25 29.18
C GLY A 364 -11.90 31.77 29.43
N VAL A 365 -13.15 31.34 29.23
CA VAL A 365 -13.58 29.95 29.37
C VAL A 365 -14.56 29.65 28.24
N ILE A 366 -14.41 28.49 27.60
CA ILE A 366 -15.41 27.97 26.66
C ILE A 366 -16.20 26.83 27.33
N GLU A 367 -17.51 26.87 27.20
CA GLU A 367 -18.43 25.87 27.73
C GLU A 367 -19.19 25.25 26.56
N ILE A 368 -19.26 23.92 26.53
CA ILE A 368 -19.93 23.15 25.50
C ILE A 368 -20.88 22.18 26.18
N ALA A 369 -22.13 22.18 25.75
CA ALA A 369 -23.14 21.25 26.23
C ALA A 369 -23.70 20.41 25.07
N SER A 370 -23.78 19.11 25.27
CA SER A 370 -24.19 18.13 24.25
C SER A 370 -25.15 17.09 24.81
N PHE A 371 -26.11 16.64 24.00
CA PHE A 371 -26.95 15.47 24.29
C PHE A 371 -26.26 14.14 23.96
N ASN A 372 -25.13 14.19 23.24
CA ASN A 372 -24.29 13.04 22.94
C ASN A 372 -22.96 13.16 23.68
N GLU A 373 -22.45 12.03 24.17
CA GLU A 373 -21.14 12.01 24.82
C GLU A 373 -20.04 12.38 23.82
N LEU A 374 -19.14 13.27 24.22
CA LEU A 374 -18.04 13.72 23.36
C LEU A 374 -16.95 12.63 23.31
N GLU A 375 -16.49 12.32 22.11
CA GLU A 375 -15.32 11.49 21.91
C GLU A 375 -14.03 12.22 22.31
N GLN A 376 -12.96 11.45 22.54
CA GLN A 376 -11.66 12.01 22.91
C GLN A 376 -11.16 13.04 21.89
N HIS A 377 -11.30 12.75 20.59
CA HIS A 377 -10.82 13.64 19.53
C HIS A 377 -11.60 14.97 19.46
N GLU A 378 -12.87 14.98 19.86
CA GLU A 378 -13.69 16.19 19.98
C GLU A 378 -13.26 17.03 21.19
N THR A 379 -12.92 16.38 22.30
CA THR A 379 -12.38 17.06 23.48
C THR A 379 -11.00 17.67 23.18
N ASP A 380 -10.11 16.90 22.55
CA ASP A 380 -8.77 17.36 22.13
C ASP A 380 -8.85 18.54 21.15
N PHE A 381 -9.86 18.55 20.27
CA PHE A 381 -10.14 19.67 19.39
C PHE A 381 -10.47 20.94 20.17
N VAL A 382 -11.35 20.86 21.18
CA VAL A 382 -11.75 22.02 21.99
C VAL A 382 -10.58 22.57 22.78
N GLU A 383 -9.70 21.71 23.32
CA GLU A 383 -8.48 22.14 24.01
C GLU A 383 -7.54 22.92 23.09
N LYS A 384 -7.22 22.37 21.91
CA LYS A 384 -6.37 23.06 20.94
C LYS A 384 -7.00 24.34 20.41
N LEU A 385 -8.31 24.33 20.19
CA LEU A 385 -9.04 25.54 19.81
C LEU A 385 -8.96 26.58 20.94
N SER A 386 -9.04 26.15 22.20
CA SER A 386 -8.97 27.02 23.37
C SER A 386 -7.63 27.72 23.48
N GLU A 387 -6.52 27.04 23.17
CA GLU A 387 -5.19 27.63 23.08
C GLU A 387 -5.12 28.73 22.01
N ALA A 388 -5.63 28.44 20.80
CA ALA A 388 -5.67 29.40 19.70
C ALA A 388 -6.53 30.63 20.04
N LEU A 389 -7.70 30.40 20.64
CA LEU A 389 -8.60 31.46 21.11
C LEU A 389 -7.94 32.33 22.18
N ALA A 390 -7.27 31.71 23.16
CA ALA A 390 -6.62 32.44 24.24
C ALA A 390 -5.55 33.40 23.71
N SER A 391 -4.72 32.92 22.76
CA SER A 391 -3.73 33.74 22.09
C SER A 391 -4.37 34.90 21.34
N PHE A 392 -5.40 34.63 20.53
CA PHE A 392 -6.12 35.66 19.79
C PHE A 392 -6.75 36.72 20.71
N ILE A 393 -7.44 36.31 21.78
CA ILE A 393 -8.08 37.21 22.74
C ILE A 393 -7.03 38.09 23.43
N SER A 394 -5.92 37.50 23.86
CA SER A 394 -4.81 38.22 24.50
C SER A 394 -4.23 39.28 23.55
N SER A 395 -3.86 38.89 22.33
CA SER A 395 -3.33 39.81 21.32
C SER A 395 -4.32 40.93 20.99
N ASN A 396 -5.61 40.63 20.91
CA ASN A 396 -6.63 41.63 20.64
C ASN A 396 -6.78 42.64 21.77
N LYS A 397 -6.83 42.18 23.03
CA LYS A 397 -6.87 43.08 24.20
C LYS A 397 -5.66 43.99 24.25
N ILE A 398 -4.46 43.46 23.98
CA ILE A 398 -3.24 44.27 23.90
C ILE A 398 -3.38 45.34 22.82
N ASN A 399 -3.79 44.96 21.61
CA ASN A 399 -3.98 45.92 20.50
C ASN A 399 -5.03 47.00 20.84
N MET A 400 -6.15 46.63 21.46
CA MET A 400 -7.18 47.58 21.91
C MET A 400 -6.64 48.55 22.95
N ASN A 401 -5.92 48.05 23.96
CA ASN A 401 -5.32 48.89 25.00
C ASN A 401 -4.25 49.82 24.42
N THR A 402 -3.41 49.34 23.50
CA THR A 402 -2.42 50.16 22.80
C THR A 402 -3.10 51.28 22.00
N LYS A 403 -4.20 50.99 21.31
CA LYS A 403 -4.97 51.99 20.57
C LYS A 403 -5.57 53.04 21.50
N GLU A 404 -6.19 52.62 22.61
CA GLU A 404 -6.77 53.54 23.61
C GLU A 404 -5.70 54.44 24.24
N LEU A 405 -4.53 53.87 24.59
CA LEU A 405 -3.40 54.62 25.13
C LEU A 405 -2.81 55.60 24.11
N LEU A 406 -2.75 55.21 22.84
CA LEU A 406 -2.28 56.09 21.76
C LEU A 406 -3.24 57.26 21.56
N GLU A 407 -4.56 57.01 21.54
CA GLU A 407 -5.59 58.06 21.46
C GLU A 407 -5.50 59.03 22.65
N LYS A 408 -5.34 58.51 23.88
CA LYS A 408 -5.14 59.34 25.07
C LYS A 408 -3.84 60.16 25.00
N SER A 409 -2.76 59.57 24.51
CA SER A 409 -1.48 60.26 24.34
C SER A 409 -1.58 61.39 23.31
N GLN A 410 -2.33 61.18 22.21
CA GLN A 410 -2.57 62.21 21.20
C GLN A 410 -3.39 63.36 21.78
N GLN A 411 -4.49 63.05 22.48
CA GLN A 411 -5.32 64.05 23.16
C GLN A 411 -4.53 64.88 24.19
N LEU A 412 -3.68 64.23 24.99
CA LEU A 412 -2.84 64.93 25.95
C LEU A 412 -1.81 65.82 25.25
N GLY A 413 -1.24 65.37 24.13
CA GLY A 413 -0.35 66.18 23.31
C GLY A 413 -1.03 67.44 22.76
N GLU A 414 -2.26 67.31 22.26
CA GLU A 414 -3.07 68.45 21.80
C GLU A 414 -3.38 69.43 22.94
N GLN A 415 -3.71 68.93 24.13
CA GLN A 415 -3.95 69.76 25.32
C GLN A 415 -2.69 70.51 25.77
N LEU A 416 -1.54 69.85 25.80
CA LEU A 416 -0.27 70.49 26.15
C LEU A 416 0.12 71.56 25.13
N HIS A 417 -0.06 71.30 23.85
CA HIS A 417 0.20 72.30 22.80
C HIS A 417 -0.73 73.52 22.94
N ALA A 418 -2.00 73.31 23.30
CA ALA A 418 -2.92 74.41 23.57
C ALA A 418 -2.50 75.22 24.81
N GLN A 419 -2.08 74.55 25.89
CA GLN A 419 -1.57 75.22 27.10
C GLN A 419 -0.26 75.99 26.85
N GLU A 420 0.65 75.46 26.04
CA GLU A 420 1.90 76.14 25.67
C GLU A 420 1.61 77.43 24.89
N GLU A 421 0.66 77.39 23.94
CA GLU A 421 0.25 78.57 23.17
C GLU A 421 -0.42 79.62 24.07
N GLU A 422 -1.29 79.21 24.99
CA GLU A 422 -1.91 80.11 25.97
C GLU A 422 -0.85 80.73 26.90
N MET A 423 0.12 79.95 27.36
CA MET A 423 1.21 80.45 28.20
C MET A 423 2.11 81.41 27.44
N ARG A 424 2.39 81.16 26.15
CA ARG A 424 3.13 82.07 25.28
C ARG A 424 2.41 83.39 25.12
N GLN A 425 1.10 83.37 24.85
CA GLN A 425 0.28 84.59 24.77
C GLN A 425 0.29 85.37 26.09
N ASN A 426 0.11 84.70 27.23
CA ASN A 426 0.19 85.34 28.55
C ASN A 426 1.57 85.98 28.80
N MET A 427 2.65 85.35 28.34
CA MET A 427 4.01 85.90 28.46
C MET A 427 4.21 87.14 27.57
N GLU A 428 3.70 87.12 26.34
CA GLU A 428 3.71 88.28 25.42
C GLU A 428 2.91 89.46 26.01
N GLU A 429 1.72 89.21 26.55
CA GLU A 429 0.92 90.24 27.23
C GLU A 429 1.62 90.80 28.48
N MET A 430 2.26 89.94 29.27
CA MET A 430 2.99 90.35 30.46
C MET A 430 4.22 91.20 30.09
N GLN A 431 4.96 90.83 29.04
CA GLN A 431 6.06 91.64 28.51
C GLN A 431 5.56 93.01 28.03
N ALA A 432 4.49 93.05 27.25
CA ALA A 432 3.89 94.31 26.80
C ALA A 432 3.44 95.20 27.98
N THR A 433 2.82 94.59 29.00
CA THR A 433 2.41 95.30 30.23
C THR A 433 3.61 95.85 31.01
N GLN A 434 4.69 95.07 31.11
CA GLN A 434 5.92 95.48 31.77
C GLN A 434 6.59 96.65 31.02
N GLU A 435 6.66 96.58 29.69
CA GLU A 435 7.16 97.67 28.84
C GLU A 435 6.32 98.95 29.02
N GLU A 436 4.99 98.83 29.04
CA GLU A 436 4.09 99.96 29.32
C GLU A 436 4.30 100.55 30.71
N MET A 437 4.48 99.70 31.73
CA MET A 437 4.77 100.14 33.10
C MET A 437 6.10 100.88 33.17
N THR A 438 7.17 100.34 32.58
CA THR A 438 8.48 101.01 32.53
C THR A 438 8.42 102.32 31.76
N ARG A 439 7.61 102.40 30.68
CA ARG A 439 7.36 103.67 29.97
C ARG A 439 6.70 104.69 30.88
N LYS A 440 5.62 104.31 31.59
CA LYS A 440 4.93 105.19 32.54
C LYS A 440 5.83 105.60 33.71
N GLU A 441 6.64 104.69 34.24
CA GLU A 441 7.59 104.99 35.31
C GLU A 441 8.62 106.04 34.86
N ARG A 442 9.11 105.94 33.62
CA ARG A 442 9.98 106.96 33.03
C ARG A 442 9.27 108.30 32.91
N GLU A 443 8.04 108.32 32.37
CA GLU A 443 7.22 109.55 32.29
C GLU A 443 6.98 110.17 33.67
N TYR A 444 6.74 109.36 34.71
CA TYR A 444 6.59 109.84 36.09
C TYR A 444 7.88 110.43 36.64
N LEU A 445 9.03 109.78 36.42
CA LEU A 445 10.34 110.29 36.85
C LEU A 445 10.68 111.60 36.16
N GLU A 446 10.45 111.71 34.85
CA GLU A 446 10.61 112.96 34.09
C GLU A 446 9.72 114.07 34.66
N ARG A 447 8.47 113.75 35.01
CA ARG A 447 7.55 114.71 35.63
C ARG A 447 7.99 115.14 37.03
N ILE A 448 8.54 114.23 37.83
CA ILE A 448 9.12 114.56 39.14
C ILE A 448 10.32 115.48 38.97
N GLU A 449 11.21 115.19 38.02
CA GLU A 449 12.38 116.03 37.75
C GLU A 449 11.99 117.44 37.27
N GLU A 450 10.95 117.53 36.45
CA GLU A 450 10.36 118.80 36.01
C GLU A 450 9.79 119.60 37.20
N LEU A 451 9.04 118.94 38.09
CA LEU A 451 8.52 119.53 39.33
C LEU A 451 9.64 119.96 40.29
N ASP A 452 10.69 119.16 40.43
CA ASP A 452 11.87 119.51 41.25
C ASP A 452 12.60 120.73 40.67
N LYS A 453 12.71 120.83 39.34
CA LYS A 453 13.23 122.03 38.66
C LYS A 453 12.34 123.25 38.88
N GLU A 454 11.02 123.11 38.79
CA GLU A 454 10.07 124.19 39.11
C GLU A 454 10.19 124.63 40.59
N LEU A 455 10.34 123.68 41.51
CA LEU A 455 10.48 123.93 42.94
C LEU A 455 11.84 124.57 43.27
N ALA A 456 12.92 124.16 42.59
CA ALA A 456 14.24 124.77 42.69
C ALA A 456 14.24 126.20 42.12
N ALA A 457 13.59 126.42 40.97
CA ALA A 457 13.40 127.76 40.40
C ALA A 457 12.56 128.64 41.34
N SER A 458 11.50 128.10 41.94
CA SER A 458 10.71 128.79 42.95
C SER A 458 11.52 129.12 44.22
N LYS A 459 12.46 128.26 44.63
CA LYS A 459 13.39 128.51 45.74
C LYS A 459 14.44 129.55 45.39
N GLU A 460 15.02 129.54 44.18
CA GLU A 460 15.96 130.57 43.73
C GLU A 460 15.31 131.95 43.62
N VAL A 461 14.04 132.01 43.20
CA VAL A 461 13.25 133.25 43.20
C VAL A 461 12.99 133.72 44.64
N TYR A 462 12.73 132.80 45.57
CA TYR A 462 12.53 133.12 46.98
C TYR A 462 13.83 133.59 47.66
N ASP A 463 14.96 132.92 47.43
CA ASP A 463 16.27 133.27 48.01
C ASP A 463 16.90 134.53 47.39
N LYS A 464 16.56 134.91 46.15
CA LYS A 464 16.93 136.22 45.57
C LYS A 464 16.01 137.36 46.02
N SER A 465 14.94 137.06 46.76
CA SER A 465 13.98 138.04 47.30
C SER A 465 14.16 138.32 48.80
N LEU A 466 15.17 137.70 49.43
CA LEU A 466 15.71 138.03 50.76
C LEU A 466 17.07 138.71 50.59
#